data_AF-A0A7W2B6D3-F1
#
_entry.id   AF-A0A7W2B6D3-F1
#
_cell.length_a   1.000
_cell.length_b   1.000
_cell.length_c   1.000
_cell.angle_alpha   90.00
_cell.angle_beta   90.00
_cell.angle_gamma   90.00
#
_symmetry.space_group_name_H-M   'P 1'
#
loop_
_entity.id
_entity.type
_entity.pdbx_description
1 polymer ?
#
loop_
_entity_poly.entity_id
_entity_poly.type
_entity_poly.pdbx_seq_one_letter_code
_entity_poly.pdbx_strand_id
1 'polypeptide(L)'
;MSQAPRYPQGDIGRLFIVLCISLMSNLSHAADAIGVLSVVIGSVTIEREDALLEARSKSEVFENDLIITGGKSRAQVLLLDQTAINISQNAELTLDKFVYGGDDDTVSLKVSKGTFRFISGKVADKTPEKVNVETPVATIGVRGTEFIGQIDAAESVIALFNGKIEVANDNYTQLVGVPGFGVTIDPVGLISPPVKLPIERLEALVDAVSTRKEVLDNETADAPEARKEEEDEDEKEDDEEGDSEEEGDSEEEGDSEEEGDSEEEGDGEEE
;
A
#
# COMPACT_ATOMS: atom_id res chain seq x y z
N MET A 1 -0.45 84.58 -31.20
CA MET A 1 -1.37 83.43 -31.27
C MET A 1 -0.73 82.48 -32.29
N SER A 2 -0.24 81.29 -31.97
CA SER A 2 -0.80 80.22 -31.16
C SER A 2 0.36 79.30 -30.72
N GLN A 3 0.48 79.01 -29.43
CA GLN A 3 1.37 77.95 -28.94
C GLN A 3 0.65 76.60 -29.09
N ALA A 4 1.29 75.63 -29.73
CA ALA A 4 0.82 74.25 -29.76
C ALA A 4 1.15 73.54 -28.43
N PRO A 5 0.27 72.68 -27.90
CA PRO A 5 0.50 71.99 -26.64
C PRO A 5 1.55 70.88 -26.79
N ARG A 6 2.49 70.79 -25.83
CA ARG A 6 3.38 69.64 -25.67
C ARG A 6 2.64 68.53 -24.91
N TYR A 7 2.49 67.37 -25.53
CA TYR A 7 2.04 66.16 -24.83
C TYR A 7 3.21 65.55 -24.03
N PRO A 8 2.98 65.11 -22.78
CA PRO A 8 3.99 64.41 -21.99
C PRO A 8 4.25 63.01 -22.57
N GLN A 9 5.53 62.69 -22.80
CA GLN A 9 5.95 61.36 -23.24
C GLN A 9 5.76 60.36 -22.10
N GLY A 10 4.77 59.50 -22.28
CA GLY A 10 4.26 58.61 -21.23
C GLY A 10 5.17 57.43 -20.89
N ASP A 11 5.11 57.05 -19.62
CA ASP A 11 5.52 55.78 -19.01
C ASP A 11 4.79 54.53 -19.57
N ILE A 12 4.21 54.63 -20.76
CA ILE A 12 3.38 53.59 -21.40
C ILE A 12 4.25 52.38 -21.78
N GLY A 13 5.53 52.61 -22.11
CA GLY A 13 6.47 51.54 -22.46
C GLY A 13 6.83 50.63 -21.28
N ARG A 14 6.83 51.14 -20.05
CA ARG A 14 7.13 50.35 -18.84
C ARG A 14 5.94 49.50 -18.41
N LEU A 15 4.71 49.98 -18.64
CA LEU A 15 3.49 49.23 -18.34
C LEU A 15 3.24 48.08 -19.35
N PHE A 16 3.63 48.27 -20.61
CA PHE A 16 3.48 47.24 -21.66
C PHE A 16 4.48 46.07 -21.51
N ILE A 17 5.69 46.32 -21.02
CA ILE A 17 6.72 45.27 -20.84
C ILE A 17 6.40 44.37 -19.64
N VAL A 18 5.82 44.92 -18.56
CA VAL A 18 5.37 44.14 -17.40
C VAL A 18 4.17 43.25 -17.75
N LEU A 19 3.30 43.69 -18.67
CA LEU A 19 2.15 42.90 -19.14
C LEU A 19 2.57 41.69 -19.99
N CYS A 20 3.63 41.78 -20.79
CA CYS A 20 4.10 40.67 -21.62
C CYS A 20 4.87 39.57 -20.87
N ILE A 21 5.44 39.87 -19.69
CA ILE A 21 6.19 38.88 -18.88
C ILE A 21 5.24 38.04 -18.01
N SER A 22 4.04 38.54 -17.72
CA SER A 22 2.98 37.81 -17.00
C SER A 22 2.31 36.70 -17.85
N LEU A 23 2.57 36.67 -19.16
CA LEU A 23 2.02 35.69 -20.11
C LEU A 23 2.96 34.49 -20.40
N MET A 24 4.06 34.33 -19.65
CA MET A 24 4.78 33.05 -19.62
C MET A 24 3.98 32.07 -18.74
N SER A 25 2.75 31.77 -19.18
CA SER A 25 1.90 30.75 -18.61
C SER A 25 2.68 29.44 -18.61
N ASN A 26 2.92 28.91 -17.42
CA ASN A 26 3.49 27.58 -17.26
C ASN A 26 2.62 26.60 -18.04
N LEU A 27 3.17 26.00 -19.10
CA LEU A 27 2.59 24.81 -19.72
C LEU A 27 2.76 23.69 -18.68
N SER A 28 1.76 23.56 -17.79
CA SER A 28 1.61 22.36 -16.99
C SER A 28 1.29 21.23 -17.96
N HIS A 29 2.32 20.45 -18.30
CA HIS A 29 2.11 19.17 -18.96
C HIS A 29 1.49 18.26 -17.90
N ALA A 30 0.24 17.88 -18.12
CA ALA A 30 -0.34 16.78 -17.37
C ALA A 30 0.53 15.54 -17.65
N ALA A 31 0.95 14.84 -16.60
CA ALA A 31 1.62 13.56 -16.75
C ALA A 31 0.68 12.60 -17.49
N ASP A 32 1.22 11.76 -18.38
CA ASP A 32 0.44 10.72 -19.04
C ASP A 32 0.18 9.56 -18.06
N ALA A 33 -1.02 9.01 -18.09
CA ALA A 33 -1.34 7.81 -17.32
C ALA A 33 -0.50 6.62 -17.81
N ILE A 34 0.06 5.84 -16.88
CA ILE A 34 0.90 4.67 -17.17
C ILE A 34 0.10 3.36 -17.13
N GLY A 35 -1.16 3.43 -16.71
CA GLY A 35 -2.06 2.30 -16.61
C GLY A 35 -3.40 2.66 -16.01
N VAL A 36 -4.14 1.63 -15.61
CA VAL A 36 -5.44 1.76 -14.93
C VAL A 36 -5.59 0.74 -13.82
N LEU A 37 -6.45 1.04 -12.85
CA LEU A 37 -7.04 0.03 -11.98
C LEU A 37 -8.15 -0.72 -12.72
N SER A 38 -7.84 -1.88 -13.29
CA SER A 38 -8.81 -2.68 -14.05
C SER A 38 -9.87 -3.33 -13.14
N VAL A 39 -9.52 -3.64 -11.90
CA VAL A 39 -10.41 -4.18 -10.87
C VAL A 39 -10.19 -3.47 -9.55
N VAL A 40 -11.29 -3.11 -8.87
CA VAL A 40 -11.30 -2.58 -7.51
C VAL A 40 -12.40 -3.28 -6.74
N ILE A 41 -12.05 -3.89 -5.61
CA ILE A 41 -12.95 -4.58 -4.68
C ILE A 41 -12.69 -4.00 -3.29
N GLY A 42 -13.74 -3.61 -2.57
CA GLY A 42 -13.61 -3.01 -1.24
C GLY A 42 -13.06 -1.59 -1.28
N SER A 43 -12.25 -1.23 -0.29
CA SER A 43 -11.62 0.09 -0.15
C SER A 43 -10.22 0.08 -0.76
N VAL A 44 -10.04 0.93 -1.78
CA VAL A 44 -8.75 1.14 -2.43
C VAL A 44 -8.54 2.64 -2.60
N THR A 45 -7.37 3.12 -2.22
CA THR A 45 -7.01 4.53 -2.32
C THR A 45 -5.72 4.68 -3.11
N ILE A 46 -5.60 5.81 -3.83
CA ILE A 46 -4.39 6.23 -4.49
C ILE A 46 -3.89 7.46 -3.73
N GLU A 47 -2.73 7.35 -3.12
CA GLU A 47 -1.97 8.51 -2.65
C GLU A 47 -1.11 9.01 -3.80
N ARG A 48 -1.36 10.25 -4.22
CA ARG A 48 -0.67 10.93 -5.31
C ARG A 48 -0.23 12.29 -4.80
N GLU A 49 1.08 12.50 -4.76
CA GLU A 49 1.67 13.69 -4.13
C GLU A 49 1.14 13.80 -2.68
N ASP A 50 0.44 14.88 -2.32
CA ASP A 50 -0.16 15.06 -0.99
C ASP A 50 -1.69 14.80 -0.97
N ALA A 51 -2.25 14.21 -2.03
CA ALA A 51 -3.67 13.94 -2.16
C ALA A 51 -3.99 12.45 -2.03
N LEU A 52 -4.99 12.14 -1.21
CA LEU A 52 -5.53 10.79 -1.04
C LEU A 52 -6.86 10.67 -1.79
N LEU A 53 -6.86 9.87 -2.86
CA LEU A 53 -7.96 9.73 -3.79
C LEU A 53 -8.64 8.37 -3.61
N GLU A 54 -9.97 8.34 -3.53
CA GLU A 54 -10.70 7.08 -3.65
C GLU A 54 -10.54 6.50 -5.05
N ALA A 55 -10.14 5.23 -5.11
CA ALA A 55 -9.94 4.55 -6.37
C ALA A 55 -11.19 3.77 -6.79
N ARG A 56 -11.47 3.74 -8.08
CA ARG A 56 -12.56 2.96 -8.67
C ARG A 56 -12.04 2.19 -9.87
N SER A 57 -12.81 1.22 -10.36
CA SER A 57 -12.46 0.57 -11.62
C SER A 57 -12.35 1.61 -12.73
N LYS A 58 -11.30 1.49 -13.55
CA LYS A 58 -10.85 2.43 -14.60
C LYS A 58 -10.23 3.73 -14.09
N SER A 59 -10.01 3.91 -12.79
CA SER A 59 -9.14 5.00 -12.31
C SER A 59 -7.76 4.89 -12.97
N GLU A 60 -7.29 6.00 -13.52
CA GLU A 60 -5.96 6.11 -14.10
C GLU A 60 -4.90 6.11 -13.00
N VAL A 61 -3.80 5.43 -13.27
CA VAL A 61 -2.62 5.41 -12.41
C VAL A 61 -1.43 6.02 -13.13
N PHE A 62 -0.58 6.68 -12.37
CA PHE A 62 0.55 7.48 -12.84
C PHE A 62 1.82 7.04 -12.13
N GLU A 63 2.97 7.43 -12.66
CA GLU A 63 4.24 7.21 -11.99
C GLU A 63 4.24 7.91 -10.62
N ASN A 64 4.84 7.25 -9.61
CA ASN A 64 4.86 7.62 -8.19
C ASN A 64 3.53 7.47 -7.43
N ASP A 65 2.45 6.98 -8.07
CA ASP A 65 1.23 6.65 -7.32
C ASP A 65 1.49 5.54 -6.31
N LEU A 66 1.04 5.74 -5.07
CA LEU A 66 0.96 4.71 -4.03
C LEU A 66 -0.49 4.21 -3.94
N ILE A 67 -0.67 2.94 -4.30
CA ILE A 67 -1.96 2.24 -4.26
C ILE A 67 -2.03 1.46 -2.96
N ILE A 68 -3.07 1.74 -2.17
CA ILE A 68 -3.28 1.16 -0.85
C ILE A 68 -4.61 0.42 -0.84
N THR A 69 -4.61 -0.83 -0.39
CA THR A 69 -5.83 -1.62 -0.18
C THR A 69 -6.15 -1.75 1.31
N GLY A 70 -7.42 -1.59 1.67
CA GLY A 70 -7.90 -1.85 3.03
C GLY A 70 -8.10 -3.34 3.33
N GLY A 71 -8.70 -3.64 4.48
CA GLY A 71 -9.16 -4.98 4.83
C GLY A 71 -10.26 -5.47 3.87
N LYS A 72 -10.29 -6.79 3.58
CA LYS A 72 -11.24 -7.41 2.62
C LYS A 72 -11.28 -6.72 1.25
N SER A 73 -10.19 -6.06 0.87
CA SER A 73 -10.10 -5.25 -0.34
C SER A 73 -9.05 -5.83 -1.27
N ARG A 74 -9.24 -5.67 -2.58
CA ARG A 74 -8.31 -6.17 -3.60
C ARG A 74 -8.31 -5.24 -4.78
N ALA A 75 -7.19 -5.17 -5.48
CA ALA A 75 -7.08 -4.39 -6.70
C ALA A 75 -6.29 -5.13 -7.77
N GLN A 76 -6.56 -4.80 -9.04
CA GLN A 76 -5.68 -5.13 -10.14
C GLN A 76 -5.27 -3.84 -10.84
N VAL A 77 -3.96 -3.65 -10.95
CA VAL A 77 -3.33 -2.64 -11.80
C VAL A 77 -3.00 -3.29 -13.13
N LEU A 78 -3.36 -2.63 -14.23
CA LEU A 78 -2.98 -3.01 -15.58
C LEU A 78 -2.22 -1.85 -16.22
N LEU A 79 -0.93 -2.07 -16.47
CA LEU A 79 -0.05 -1.08 -17.09
C LEU A 79 -0.15 -1.12 -18.62
N LEU A 80 0.30 -0.07 -19.29
CA LEU A 80 0.22 0.06 -20.76
C LEU A 80 1.02 -1.00 -21.53
N ASP A 81 2.05 -1.59 -20.92
CA ASP A 81 2.83 -2.68 -21.49
C ASP A 81 2.15 -4.05 -21.32
N GLN A 82 0.97 -4.08 -20.71
CA GLN A 82 0.19 -5.28 -20.34
C GLN A 82 0.74 -6.03 -19.12
N THR A 83 1.66 -5.45 -18.36
CA THR A 83 1.99 -5.95 -17.02
C THR A 83 0.75 -5.82 -16.14
N ALA A 84 0.40 -6.91 -15.45
CA ALA A 84 -0.73 -6.94 -14.54
C ALA A 84 -0.25 -7.27 -13.12
N ILE A 85 -0.69 -6.46 -12.16
CA ILE A 85 -0.36 -6.61 -10.75
C ILE A 85 -1.65 -6.73 -9.96
N ASN A 86 -1.89 -7.89 -9.37
CA ASN A 86 -2.97 -8.06 -8.40
C ASN A 86 -2.40 -7.82 -7.00
N ILE A 87 -3.10 -7.05 -6.17
CA ILE A 87 -2.73 -6.84 -4.77
C ILE A 87 -3.88 -7.27 -3.86
N SER A 88 -3.53 -7.96 -2.77
CA SER A 88 -4.44 -8.45 -1.75
C SER A 88 -4.90 -7.32 -0.83
N GLN A 89 -5.61 -7.67 0.24
CA GLN A 89 -5.91 -6.76 1.34
C GLN A 89 -4.65 -6.26 2.06
N ASN A 90 -4.76 -5.09 2.68
CA ASN A 90 -3.72 -4.46 3.50
C ASN A 90 -2.37 -4.33 2.78
N ALA A 91 -2.39 -4.10 1.48
CA ALA A 91 -1.21 -4.02 0.62
C ALA A 91 -0.87 -2.58 0.25
N GLU A 92 0.40 -2.33 -0.01
CA GLU A 92 0.93 -1.04 -0.48
C GLU A 92 1.83 -1.28 -1.69
N LEU A 93 1.42 -0.74 -2.84
CA LEU A 93 2.12 -0.83 -4.12
C LEU A 93 2.41 0.57 -4.64
N THR A 94 3.68 0.90 -4.83
CA THR A 94 4.12 2.13 -5.50
C THR A 94 4.51 1.81 -6.95
N LEU A 95 4.00 2.63 -7.89
CA LEU A 95 4.38 2.58 -9.29
C LEU A 95 5.62 3.47 -9.52
N ASP A 96 6.79 2.97 -9.14
CA ASP A 96 8.02 3.76 -9.04
C ASP A 96 8.50 4.34 -10.38
N LYS A 97 8.66 3.51 -11.42
CA LYS A 97 9.09 3.99 -12.74
C LYS A 97 8.45 3.21 -13.87
N PHE A 98 7.95 3.91 -14.88
CA PHE A 98 7.38 3.28 -16.06
C PHE A 98 7.71 4.03 -17.35
N VAL A 99 8.46 3.39 -18.24
CA VAL A 99 8.73 3.88 -19.59
C VAL A 99 8.38 2.78 -20.57
N TYR A 100 7.55 3.10 -21.56
CA TYR A 100 7.12 2.12 -22.56
C TYR A 100 6.79 2.78 -23.90
N GLY A 101 7.23 2.15 -24.99
CA GLY A 101 6.99 2.61 -26.36
C GLY A 101 8.20 3.23 -27.05
N GLY A 102 9.40 3.07 -26.48
CA GLY A 102 10.65 3.62 -27.00
C GLY A 102 11.81 2.61 -26.99
N ASP A 103 13.04 3.13 -26.97
CA ASP A 103 14.26 2.32 -26.92
C ASP A 103 14.68 1.95 -25.48
N ASP A 104 14.18 2.69 -24.49
CA ASP A 104 14.56 2.57 -23.07
C ASP A 104 13.39 2.12 -22.19
N ASP A 105 12.65 1.10 -22.65
CA ASP A 105 11.48 0.58 -21.92
C ASP A 105 11.90 0.02 -20.55
N THR A 106 11.19 0.38 -19.48
CA THR A 106 11.47 -0.06 -18.11
C THR A 106 10.20 -0.12 -17.27
N VAL A 107 10.16 -1.06 -16.33
CA VAL A 107 9.10 -1.18 -15.32
C VAL A 107 9.76 -1.42 -13.97
N SER A 108 9.64 -0.45 -13.07
CA SER A 108 10.06 -0.53 -11.67
C SER A 108 8.83 -0.34 -10.79
N LEU A 109 8.64 -1.25 -9.85
CA LEU A 109 7.54 -1.21 -8.88
C LEU A 109 8.12 -1.44 -7.50
N LYS A 110 7.45 -0.92 -6.47
CA LYS A 110 7.79 -1.22 -5.09
C LYS A 110 6.58 -1.76 -4.34
N VAL A 111 6.74 -2.87 -3.64
CA VAL A 111 5.72 -3.43 -2.76
C VAL A 111 6.26 -3.40 -1.33
N SER A 112 5.67 -2.52 -0.52
CA SER A 112 6.13 -2.31 0.86
C SER A 112 5.56 -3.35 1.82
N LYS A 113 4.33 -3.83 1.57
CA LYS A 113 3.65 -4.84 2.38
C LYS A 113 2.50 -5.51 1.63
N GLY A 114 2.04 -6.65 2.13
CA GLY A 114 0.89 -7.38 1.62
C GLY A 114 1.26 -8.45 0.60
N THR A 115 0.26 -9.10 0.01
CA THR A 115 0.47 -10.12 -1.01
C THR A 115 0.16 -9.56 -2.39
N PHE A 116 1.01 -9.85 -3.37
CA PHE A 116 0.82 -9.43 -4.74
C PHE A 116 1.13 -10.55 -5.72
N ARG A 117 0.39 -10.59 -6.83
CA ARG A 117 0.73 -11.41 -8.00
C ARG A 117 1.18 -10.50 -9.11
N PHE A 118 2.37 -10.74 -9.62
CA PHE A 118 2.92 -10.04 -10.75
C PHE A 118 2.88 -10.94 -11.98
N ILE A 119 2.36 -10.40 -13.08
CA ILE A 119 2.34 -11.03 -14.39
C ILE A 119 3.03 -10.08 -15.35
N SER A 120 4.17 -10.51 -15.89
CA SER A 120 5.00 -9.67 -16.76
C SER A 120 4.30 -9.31 -18.08
N GLY A 121 4.44 -8.05 -18.50
CA GLY A 121 4.05 -7.57 -19.80
C GLY A 121 5.19 -7.53 -20.82
N LYS A 122 4.99 -6.74 -21.88
CA LYS A 122 5.84 -6.69 -23.07
C LYS A 122 7.26 -6.17 -22.80
N VAL A 123 7.47 -5.36 -21.77
CA VAL A 123 8.83 -4.90 -21.43
C VAL A 123 9.70 -6.07 -21.00
N ALA A 124 9.14 -7.04 -20.26
CA ALA A 124 9.89 -8.22 -19.84
C ALA A 124 10.27 -9.15 -21.00
N ASP A 125 9.51 -9.13 -22.09
CA ASP A 125 9.83 -9.89 -23.31
C ASP A 125 10.97 -9.24 -24.12
N LYS A 126 11.03 -7.89 -24.12
CA LYS A 126 11.97 -7.11 -24.92
C LYS A 126 13.29 -6.81 -24.19
N THR A 127 13.20 -6.38 -22.94
CA THR A 127 14.31 -5.94 -22.08
C THR A 127 14.09 -6.42 -20.65
N PRO A 128 14.14 -7.73 -20.39
CA PRO A 128 13.86 -8.33 -19.09
C PRO A 128 14.71 -7.75 -17.95
N GLU A 129 15.94 -7.32 -18.23
CA GLU A 129 16.83 -6.70 -17.25
C GLU A 129 16.33 -5.34 -16.71
N LYS A 130 15.31 -4.75 -17.33
CA LYS A 130 14.70 -3.46 -16.95
C LYS A 130 13.34 -3.60 -16.27
N VAL A 131 12.97 -4.83 -15.89
CA VAL A 131 11.76 -5.11 -15.11
C VAL A 131 12.15 -5.61 -13.74
N ASN A 132 11.81 -4.84 -12.71
CA ASN A 132 12.09 -5.19 -11.34
C ASN A 132 10.91 -4.88 -10.41
N VAL A 133 10.86 -5.61 -9.30
CA VAL A 133 9.96 -5.33 -8.18
C VAL A 133 10.80 -5.23 -6.91
N GLU A 134 10.79 -4.06 -6.30
CA GLU A 134 11.46 -3.78 -5.04
C GLU A 134 10.58 -4.10 -3.84
N THR A 135 11.20 -4.57 -2.78
CA THR A 135 10.60 -4.84 -1.47
C THR A 135 11.55 -4.29 -0.41
N PRO A 136 11.12 -4.17 0.87
CA PRO A 136 11.98 -3.60 1.91
C PRO A 136 13.35 -4.27 2.08
N VAL A 137 13.46 -5.57 1.77
CA VAL A 137 14.66 -6.38 2.06
C VAL A 137 15.29 -7.04 0.81
N ALA A 138 14.67 -6.91 -0.36
CA ALA A 138 15.15 -7.51 -1.60
C ALA A 138 14.56 -6.85 -2.86
N THR A 139 15.23 -7.07 -3.99
CA THR A 139 14.77 -6.76 -5.33
C THR A 139 14.56 -8.05 -6.12
N ILE A 140 13.43 -8.13 -6.83
CA ILE A 140 13.08 -9.23 -7.71
C ILE A 140 13.27 -8.80 -9.16
N GLY A 141 14.27 -9.35 -9.84
CA GLY A 141 14.46 -9.22 -11.28
C GLY A 141 13.54 -10.17 -12.04
N VAL A 142 12.77 -9.62 -13.00
CA VAL A 142 11.72 -10.34 -13.74
C VAL A 142 12.21 -10.71 -15.13
N ARG A 143 12.21 -11.99 -15.48
CA ARG A 143 12.59 -12.47 -16.82
C ARG A 143 11.49 -13.31 -17.47
N GLY A 144 10.41 -12.63 -17.88
CA GLY A 144 9.21 -13.23 -18.49
C GLY A 144 8.49 -14.17 -17.54
N THR A 145 7.90 -13.63 -16.47
CA THR A 145 7.42 -14.43 -15.34
C THR A 145 6.03 -14.11 -14.86
N GLU A 146 5.49 -15.12 -14.19
CA GLU A 146 4.41 -14.97 -13.24
C GLU A 146 4.91 -15.41 -11.87
N PHE A 147 4.75 -14.57 -10.86
CA PHE A 147 5.13 -14.91 -9.49
C PHE A 147 4.19 -14.24 -8.48
N ILE A 148 4.18 -14.77 -7.26
CA ILE A 148 3.48 -14.17 -6.12
C ILE A 148 4.51 -13.83 -5.05
N GLY A 149 4.46 -12.60 -4.56
CA GLY A 149 5.19 -12.19 -3.37
C GLY A 149 4.23 -11.95 -2.21
N GLN A 150 4.54 -12.47 -1.03
CA GLN A 150 3.94 -12.05 0.23
C GLN A 150 5.01 -11.31 1.02
N ILE A 151 4.79 -10.01 1.23
CA ILE A 151 5.71 -9.12 1.95
C ILE A 151 5.14 -8.88 3.34
N ASP A 152 5.81 -9.46 4.33
CA ASP A 152 5.47 -9.38 5.74
C ASP A 152 6.71 -8.98 6.55
N ALA A 153 6.50 -8.31 7.68
CA ALA A 153 7.57 -7.82 8.53
C ALA A 153 8.35 -8.96 9.22
N ALA A 154 7.74 -10.13 9.41
CA ALA A 154 8.37 -11.28 10.05
C ALA A 154 9.07 -12.22 9.05
N GLU A 155 8.45 -12.50 7.91
CA GLU A 155 9.05 -13.32 6.86
C GLU A 155 8.34 -13.05 5.53
N SER A 156 9.12 -12.70 4.50
CA SER A 156 8.61 -12.55 3.15
C SER A 156 8.78 -13.84 2.35
N VAL A 157 7.86 -14.12 1.43
CA VAL A 157 7.89 -15.30 0.56
C VAL A 157 7.74 -14.86 -0.89
N ILE A 158 8.63 -15.34 -1.76
CA ILE A 158 8.53 -15.13 -3.21
C ILE A 158 8.38 -16.48 -3.91
N ALA A 159 7.24 -16.71 -4.54
CA ALA A 159 6.83 -17.97 -5.16
C ALA A 159 6.71 -17.83 -6.68
N LEU A 160 7.44 -18.65 -7.42
CA LEU A 160 7.42 -18.66 -8.89
C LEU A 160 6.28 -19.52 -9.44
N PHE A 161 5.47 -18.98 -10.33
CA PHE A 161 4.38 -19.69 -11.03
C PHE A 161 4.71 -19.96 -12.50
N ASN A 162 5.44 -19.06 -13.16
CA ASN A 162 5.89 -19.24 -14.54
C ASN A 162 7.20 -18.48 -14.80
N GLY A 163 8.05 -19.00 -15.68
CA GLY A 163 9.28 -18.33 -16.11
C GLY A 163 10.46 -18.54 -15.13
N LYS A 164 11.21 -17.47 -14.86
CA LYS A 164 12.35 -17.45 -13.92
C LYS A 164 12.55 -16.06 -13.31
N ILE A 165 12.76 -16.00 -12.00
CA ILE A 165 13.03 -14.76 -11.27
C ILE A 165 14.40 -14.81 -10.62
N GLU A 166 15.00 -13.65 -10.42
CA GLU A 166 16.20 -13.47 -9.62
C GLU A 166 15.81 -12.65 -8.38
N VAL A 167 16.00 -13.21 -7.19
CA VAL A 167 15.71 -12.52 -5.92
C VAL A 167 17.06 -12.17 -5.29
N ALA A 168 17.32 -10.89 -5.11
CA ALA A 168 18.64 -10.41 -4.70
C ALA A 168 18.56 -9.27 -3.69
N ASN A 169 19.61 -9.15 -2.88
CA ASN A 169 19.95 -7.95 -2.12
C ASN A 169 21.48 -7.82 -2.08
N ASP A 170 22.00 -6.93 -1.24
CA ASP A 170 23.44 -6.65 -1.16
C ASP A 170 24.32 -7.88 -0.86
N ASN A 171 23.76 -8.89 -0.18
CA ASN A 171 24.51 -10.03 0.34
C ASN A 171 24.16 -11.36 -0.35
N TYR A 172 22.95 -11.47 -0.90
CA TYR A 172 22.42 -12.72 -1.43
C TYR A 172 21.85 -12.54 -2.83
N THR A 173 21.95 -13.59 -3.64
CA THR A 173 21.28 -13.69 -4.93
C THR A 173 20.82 -15.12 -5.14
N GLN A 174 19.53 -15.30 -5.40
CA GLN A 174 18.91 -16.60 -5.62
C GLN A 174 18.14 -16.59 -6.93
N LEU A 175 18.46 -17.54 -7.80
CA LEU A 175 17.72 -17.77 -9.04
C LEU A 175 16.63 -18.81 -8.79
N VAL A 176 15.36 -18.42 -8.95
CA VAL A 176 14.24 -19.34 -8.94
C VAL A 176 13.81 -19.58 -10.38
N GLY A 177 13.97 -20.81 -10.87
CA GLY A 177 13.71 -21.17 -12.27
C GLY A 177 12.73 -22.32 -12.47
N VAL A 178 12.15 -22.84 -11.38
CA VAL A 178 11.22 -23.98 -11.42
C VAL A 178 9.87 -23.53 -10.86
N PRO A 179 8.79 -23.54 -11.67
CA PRO A 179 7.44 -23.28 -11.17
C PRO A 179 7.06 -24.12 -9.95
N GLY A 180 6.39 -23.50 -8.99
CA GLY A 180 6.06 -24.10 -7.69
C GLY A 180 7.21 -24.06 -6.68
N PHE A 181 8.37 -23.52 -7.03
CA PHE A 181 9.44 -23.22 -6.07
C PHE A 181 9.39 -21.77 -5.64
N GLY A 182 9.96 -21.48 -4.48
CA GLY A 182 10.10 -20.14 -3.96
C GLY A 182 11.25 -20.02 -2.98
N VAL A 183 11.46 -18.80 -2.52
CA VAL A 183 12.42 -18.45 -1.46
C VAL A 183 11.68 -17.76 -0.33
N THR A 184 12.22 -17.89 0.88
CA THR A 184 11.85 -17.03 2.00
C THR A 184 12.95 -15.99 2.25
N ILE A 185 12.54 -14.85 2.77
CA ILE A 185 13.43 -13.74 3.12
C ILE A 185 13.08 -13.32 4.54
N ASP A 186 14.02 -13.45 5.45
CA ASP A 186 13.83 -13.04 6.84
C ASP A 186 13.96 -11.50 6.99
N PRO A 187 13.68 -10.92 8.18
CA PRO A 187 13.71 -9.48 8.39
C PRO A 187 15.11 -8.85 8.26
N VAL A 188 16.17 -9.66 8.33
CA VAL A 188 17.56 -9.19 8.15
C VAL A 188 18.06 -9.36 6.72
N GLY A 189 17.21 -9.87 5.82
CA GLY A 189 17.49 -10.03 4.40
C GLY A 189 18.22 -11.34 4.05
N LEU A 190 18.22 -12.36 4.90
CA LEU A 190 18.71 -13.68 4.49
C LEU A 190 17.74 -14.30 3.47
N ILE A 191 18.22 -14.55 2.25
CA ILE A 191 17.42 -15.21 1.21
C ILE A 191 17.72 -16.72 1.21
N SER A 192 16.70 -17.54 1.47
CA SER A 192 16.82 -19.00 1.47
C SER A 192 17.20 -19.53 0.07
N PRO A 193 17.81 -20.71 -0.04
CA PRO A 193 17.83 -21.45 -1.30
C PRO A 193 16.40 -21.71 -1.83
N PRO A 194 16.20 -21.82 -3.15
CA PRO A 194 14.88 -22.15 -3.70
C PRO A 194 14.41 -23.53 -3.28
N VAL A 195 13.21 -23.60 -2.70
CA VAL A 195 12.58 -24.85 -2.26
C VAL A 195 11.21 -25.01 -2.89
N LYS A 196 10.78 -26.26 -3.07
CA LYS A 196 9.41 -26.55 -3.52
C LYS A 196 8.43 -26.12 -2.42
N LEU A 197 7.47 -25.28 -2.79
CA LEU A 197 6.43 -24.86 -1.87
C LEU A 197 5.37 -25.97 -1.73
N PRO A 198 4.86 -26.22 -0.52
CA PRO A 198 3.70 -27.08 -0.32
C PRO A 198 2.50 -26.57 -1.13
N ILE A 199 1.66 -27.48 -1.61
CA ILE A 199 0.49 -27.14 -2.44
C ILE A 199 -0.45 -26.21 -1.69
N GLU A 200 -0.74 -26.51 -0.42
CA GLU A 200 -1.57 -25.68 0.46
C GLU A 200 -1.06 -24.23 0.54
N ARG A 201 0.27 -24.05 0.57
CA ARG A 201 0.89 -22.73 0.60
C ARG A 201 0.72 -21.98 -0.72
N LEU A 202 0.85 -22.67 -1.85
CA LEU A 202 0.62 -22.10 -3.18
C LEU A 202 -0.85 -21.71 -3.37
N GLU A 203 -1.79 -22.55 -2.94
CA GLU A 203 -3.22 -22.28 -3.00
C GLU A 203 -3.58 -21.05 -2.17
N ALA A 204 -3.10 -20.96 -0.92
CA ALA A 204 -3.32 -19.79 -0.06
C ALA A 204 -2.80 -18.49 -0.70
N LEU A 205 -1.63 -18.54 -1.37
CA LEU A 205 -1.06 -17.39 -2.07
C LEU A 205 -1.92 -16.97 -3.28
N VAL A 206 -2.38 -17.92 -4.08
CA VAL A 206 -3.27 -17.66 -5.23
C VAL A 206 -4.61 -17.09 -4.76
N ASP A 207 -5.17 -17.66 -3.70
CA ASP A 207 -6.44 -17.24 -3.16
C ASP A 207 -6.38 -15.86 -2.52
N ALA A 208 -5.24 -15.43 -1.97
CA ALA A 208 -5.06 -14.08 -1.41
C ALA A 208 -5.09 -12.96 -2.47
N VAL A 209 -4.75 -13.27 -3.72
CA VAL A 209 -4.62 -12.30 -4.84
C VAL A 209 -5.63 -12.52 -5.96
N SER A 210 -6.53 -13.49 -5.79
CA SER A 210 -7.65 -13.74 -6.70
C SER A 210 -8.60 -12.55 -6.72
N THR A 211 -9.00 -12.09 -7.90
CA THR A 211 -10.06 -11.08 -8.06
C THR A 211 -11.40 -11.72 -8.46
N ARG A 212 -11.48 -13.06 -8.44
CA ARG A 212 -12.69 -13.80 -8.81
C ARG A 212 -13.72 -13.72 -7.69
N LYS A 213 -14.96 -13.38 -8.07
CA LYS A 213 -16.10 -13.24 -7.17
C LYS A 213 -16.34 -14.45 -6.25
N GLU A 214 -16.15 -15.66 -6.76
CA GLU A 214 -16.35 -16.92 -6.01
C GLU A 214 -15.43 -17.05 -4.78
N VAL A 215 -14.21 -16.52 -4.85
CA VAL A 215 -13.25 -16.57 -3.73
C VAL A 215 -13.59 -15.52 -2.67
N LEU A 216 -14.06 -14.34 -3.11
CA LEU A 216 -14.45 -13.23 -2.23
C LEU A 216 -15.70 -13.55 -1.40
N ASP A 217 -16.65 -14.25 -2.02
CA ASP A 217 -17.90 -14.64 -1.37
C ASP A 217 -17.67 -15.78 -0.33
N ASN A 218 -16.57 -16.55 -0.42
CA ASN A 218 -16.20 -17.55 0.60
C ASN A 218 -15.48 -16.92 1.80
N GLU A 219 -14.64 -15.89 1.57
CA GLU A 219 -13.86 -15.21 2.62
C GLU A 219 -14.78 -14.43 3.58
N THR A 220 -15.98 -14.08 3.12
CA THR A 220 -17.02 -13.42 3.92
C THR A 220 -17.90 -14.41 4.71
N ALA A 221 -17.89 -15.70 4.38
CA ALA A 221 -18.72 -16.71 5.06
C ALA A 221 -18.08 -17.26 6.36
N ASP A 222 -16.77 -17.07 6.55
CA ASP A 222 -16.03 -17.56 7.73
C ASP A 222 -15.67 -16.44 8.73
N ALA A 223 -16.14 -15.21 8.48
CA ALA A 223 -16.07 -14.13 9.45
C ALA A 223 -17.26 -14.26 10.43
N PRO A 224 -17.06 -14.22 11.76
CA PRO A 224 -18.18 -14.21 12.69
C PRO A 224 -19.01 -12.94 12.43
N GLU A 225 -20.29 -13.12 12.11
CA GLU A 225 -21.25 -12.03 12.00
C GLU A 225 -21.28 -11.28 13.32
N ALA A 226 -20.69 -10.07 13.34
CA ALA A 226 -20.98 -9.10 14.37
C ALA A 226 -22.49 -8.82 14.32
N ARG A 227 -23.17 -9.16 15.42
CA ARG A 227 -24.60 -8.93 15.61
C ARG A 227 -24.92 -7.47 15.29
N LYS A 228 -25.89 -7.28 14.40
CA LYS A 228 -26.63 -6.03 14.29
C LYS A 228 -27.51 -5.94 15.54
N GLU A 229 -27.24 -4.97 16.40
CA GLU A 229 -28.25 -4.43 17.30
C GLU A 229 -28.97 -3.34 16.50
N GLU A 230 -30.17 -3.68 16.05
CA GLU A 230 -31.21 -2.72 15.71
C GLU A 230 -31.82 -2.28 17.04
N GLU A 231 -31.69 -1.01 17.42
CA GLU A 231 -32.67 -0.36 18.29
C GLU A 231 -33.06 0.97 17.63
N ASP A 232 -34.32 0.98 17.21
CA ASP A 232 -35.04 2.07 16.58
C ASP A 232 -35.20 3.27 17.53
N GLU A 233 -35.19 4.45 16.93
CA GLU A 233 -35.59 5.72 17.50
C GLU A 233 -37.08 5.71 17.88
N ASP A 234 -37.42 6.13 19.10
CA ASP A 234 -38.71 6.77 19.40
C ASP A 234 -38.44 7.93 20.37
N GLU A 235 -38.41 9.16 19.82
CA GLU A 235 -38.62 10.39 20.57
C GLU A 235 -40.09 10.51 20.99
N LYS A 236 -40.37 10.98 22.23
CA LYS A 236 -41.26 12.13 22.55
C LYS A 236 -41.37 12.37 24.07
N GLU A 237 -40.78 13.50 24.48
CA GLU A 237 -41.30 14.60 25.31
C GLU A 237 -42.23 14.36 26.53
N ASP A 238 -41.73 14.88 27.67
CA ASP A 238 -42.34 15.85 28.60
C ASP A 238 -42.84 15.43 30.01
N ASP A 239 -42.29 16.23 30.95
CA ASP A 239 -42.79 16.70 32.25
C ASP A 239 -42.93 15.75 33.45
N GLU A 240 -42.11 15.96 34.50
CA GLU A 240 -42.50 16.76 35.67
C GLU A 240 -41.40 16.82 36.75
N GLU A 241 -41.38 17.96 37.45
CA GLU A 241 -40.46 18.40 38.50
C GLU A 241 -40.48 17.53 39.77
N GLY A 242 -39.38 17.59 40.55
CA GLY A 242 -39.33 16.99 41.88
C GLY A 242 -38.01 17.24 42.60
N ASP A 243 -37.88 18.45 43.15
CA ASP A 243 -36.89 18.89 44.13
C ASP A 243 -36.88 18.03 45.42
N SER A 244 -35.69 17.65 45.89
CA SER A 244 -35.36 17.61 47.32
C SER A 244 -33.88 17.32 47.55
N GLU A 245 -33.18 18.29 48.15
CA GLU A 245 -31.93 18.14 48.87
C GLU A 245 -32.08 17.18 50.06
N GLU A 246 -31.04 16.39 50.39
CA GLU A 246 -30.54 16.31 51.77
C GLU A 246 -29.14 15.68 51.85
N GLU A 247 -28.30 16.32 52.67
CA GLU A 247 -26.94 15.95 53.01
C GLU A 247 -26.86 14.72 53.92
N GLY A 248 -25.67 14.09 53.98
CA GLY A 248 -25.39 13.00 54.90
C GLY A 248 -23.91 12.61 54.93
N ASP A 249 -23.15 13.38 55.71
CA ASP A 249 -21.78 13.16 56.17
C ASP A 249 -21.59 11.83 56.93
N SER A 250 -20.46 11.15 56.75
CA SER A 250 -19.66 10.57 57.86
C SER A 250 -18.39 9.87 57.35
N GLU A 251 -17.28 10.37 57.87
CA GLU A 251 -15.96 9.74 57.97
C GLU A 251 -16.01 8.47 58.83
N GLU A 252 -15.17 7.45 58.56
CA GLU A 252 -14.31 6.88 59.59
C GLU A 252 -13.17 6.04 59.00
N GLU A 253 -11.99 6.26 59.57
CA GLU A 253 -10.74 5.57 59.28
C GLU A 253 -10.68 4.15 59.89
N GLY A 254 -9.73 3.35 59.41
CA GLY A 254 -9.44 2.02 59.95
C GLY A 254 -8.09 1.50 59.47
N ASP A 255 -7.04 1.99 60.11
CA ASP A 255 -5.67 1.49 60.10
C ASP A 255 -5.57 0.05 60.68
N SER A 256 -4.68 -0.78 60.12
CA SER A 256 -3.82 -1.68 60.89
C SER A 256 -2.86 -2.46 59.99
N GLU A 257 -1.58 -2.16 60.22
CA GLU A 257 -0.41 -2.98 59.98
C GLU A 257 -0.53 -4.35 60.69
N GLU A 258 0.02 -5.42 60.10
CA GLU A 258 0.89 -6.32 60.88
C GLU A 258 1.83 -7.12 59.97
N GLU A 259 3.09 -7.11 60.37
CA GLU A 259 4.21 -7.82 59.78
C GLU A 259 4.19 -9.33 60.09
N GLY A 260 4.99 -10.08 59.33
CA GLY A 260 5.21 -11.51 59.54
C GLY A 260 6.47 -11.99 58.82
N ASP A 261 7.61 -11.69 59.44
CA ASP A 261 8.94 -12.22 59.18
C ASP A 261 9.01 -13.76 59.38
N SER A 262 9.76 -14.46 58.53
CA SER A 262 10.70 -15.50 58.98
C SER A 262 11.51 -16.09 57.82
N GLU A 263 12.81 -16.02 58.07
CA GLU A 263 13.96 -16.64 57.41
C GLU A 263 13.85 -18.17 57.31
N GLU A 264 14.44 -18.79 56.27
CA GLU A 264 15.30 -19.96 56.47
C GLU A 264 16.33 -20.11 55.33
N GLU A 265 17.57 -20.31 55.75
CA GLU A 265 18.77 -20.50 54.95
C GLU A 265 18.82 -21.86 54.23
N GLY A 266 19.67 -21.96 53.22
CA GLY A 266 19.93 -23.22 52.51
C GLY A 266 21.14 -23.14 51.60
N ASP A 267 22.31 -23.22 52.25
CA ASP A 267 23.66 -23.38 51.69
C ASP A 267 23.79 -24.57 50.73
N GLY A 268 24.74 -24.50 49.79
CA GLY A 268 24.96 -25.55 48.78
C GLY A 268 26.02 -25.22 47.74
N GLU A 269 27.28 -25.28 48.18
CA GLU A 269 28.52 -25.25 47.39
C GLU A 269 28.69 -26.42 46.39
N GLU A 270 29.66 -26.22 45.47
CA GLU A 270 30.49 -27.25 44.77
C GLU A 270 29.83 -28.07 43.62
N GLU A 271 30.41 -28.27 42.42
CA GLU A 271 31.74 -28.04 41.80
C GLU A 271 31.57 -27.71 40.29
#